data_AF-A0A835KRM9-F1
#
_entry.id   AF-A0A835KRM9-F1
#
_cell.length_a   1.000
_cell.length_b   1.000
_cell.length_c   1.000
_cell.angle_alpha   90.00
_cell.angle_beta   90.00
_cell.angle_gamma   90.00
#
_symmetry.space_group_name_H-M   'P 1'
#
loop_
_entity.id
_entity.type
_entity.pdbx_description
1 polymer ?
#
loop_
_entity_poly.entity_id
_entity_poly.type
_entity_poly.pdbx_seq_one_letter_code
_entity_poly.pdbx_strand_id
1 'polypeptide(L)'
;MVTAAATLPLLRPSLPNPATLQLLILPPPTQLHPKTHPHPLPLVFLLPRRRRGGPITAFPSTASLSTSGSASTSYDAREAEAAVAELLRESGASPADAAAIAARAPAYAAMLADGVRELDELGLWASWSSGAGALVGCGGAVEMDIGRLGFRRKVYLMGRSRRDRGVVPLLESVGVRLSSAKLIAPYVAAAGLPVLIDRVKFLKEMLFSSSDYATITGRNAKRMMTHLSIPADDALQSTLSFFEKMEARYGGVGMLGHGDVSFLYLIESFPMLLLCSEDNHLKPLIDFLEYIGIPNPRIASVLLLFPTIILSDIENGIKPTIYEWEKVGIERGHIGRMLVKYPWILSTGVVENYKRILLFFKRKKISSTVPGIAVKSWPHILGCSTKSMNSILEMFNDLGISKNMVVPVITSSPQLLLRKPNEFLQIVCFLTEMGFDKETVGKILCRSPEIFASNVDSTLRKKIDFLVDFGVSKHHLPRIIRKYPEILLLDINHTLLPRMNYLLEVGFSKKDVCSMIFRFSPLLGYSIEFVMKPKLEFLLITMKKPLKAVVEYPRYFSYSLEGKIKPRFWVLQSRNIDCSLTDMLAKNDELFAEEYLGAG
;
A
#
# COMPACT_ATOMS: atom_id res chain seq x y z
N MET A 1 -55.38 -24.62 41.94
CA MET A 1 -55.50 -25.07 43.35
C MET A 1 -54.16 -25.67 43.77
N VAL A 2 -53.59 -25.19 44.89
CA VAL A 2 -52.57 -25.84 45.76
C VAL A 2 -51.16 -26.02 45.13
N THR A 3 -50.20 -25.11 45.29
CA THR A 3 -49.25 -24.81 46.41
C THR A 3 -48.05 -25.75 46.60
N ALA A 4 -46.88 -25.09 46.76
CA ALA A 4 -45.77 -25.35 47.70
C ALA A 4 -44.53 -26.18 47.28
N ALA A 5 -43.46 -25.44 46.96
CA ALA A 5 -42.21 -25.25 47.74
C ALA A 5 -41.57 -26.41 48.54
N ALA A 6 -40.24 -26.61 48.36
CA ALA A 6 -39.20 -26.50 49.42
C ALA A 6 -37.79 -26.81 48.84
N THR A 7 -36.84 -25.87 48.75
CA THR A 7 -35.80 -25.40 49.72
C THR A 7 -34.48 -26.20 49.76
N LEU A 8 -33.37 -25.47 49.51
CA LEU A 8 -31.94 -25.79 49.67
C LEU A 8 -31.53 -26.07 51.14
N PRO A 9 -30.31 -26.59 51.43
CA PRO A 9 -29.20 -25.67 51.77
C PRO A 9 -27.77 -26.09 51.32
N LEU A 10 -26.91 -25.06 51.26
CA LEU A 10 -25.45 -25.05 51.09
C LEU A 10 -24.71 -25.59 52.33
N LEU A 11 -23.49 -26.15 52.15
CA LEU A 11 -22.34 -26.01 53.07
C LEU A 11 -21.04 -26.65 52.51
N ARG A 12 -20.01 -25.81 52.29
CA ARG A 12 -18.55 -26.12 52.41
C ARG A 12 -18.14 -25.66 53.83
N PRO A 13 -17.09 -26.18 54.52
CA PRO A 13 -15.70 -26.19 54.02
C PRO A 13 -14.70 -27.23 54.63
N SER A 14 -13.45 -27.17 54.17
CA SER A 14 -12.17 -27.30 54.92
C SER A 14 -11.15 -28.39 54.51
N LEU A 15 -9.89 -27.95 54.45
CA LEU A 15 -8.62 -28.65 54.15
C LEU A 15 -8.19 -29.60 55.29
N PRO A 16 -7.22 -30.48 55.03
CA PRO A 16 -5.94 -30.35 55.75
C PRO A 16 -4.67 -30.57 54.90
N ASN A 17 -3.56 -30.03 55.43
CA ASN A 17 -2.13 -30.13 55.06
C ASN A 17 -1.42 -30.90 56.21
N PRO A 18 -0.08 -31.10 56.28
CA PRO A 18 0.96 -31.60 55.36
C PRO A 18 1.91 -32.68 56.03
N ALA A 19 3.04 -33.02 55.36
CA ALA A 19 4.25 -33.75 55.82
C ALA A 19 4.24 -35.31 55.73
N THR A 20 5.28 -36.05 55.30
CA THR A 20 6.74 -35.91 55.58
C THR A 20 7.64 -36.75 54.63
N LEU A 21 8.75 -36.14 54.15
CA LEU A 21 10.13 -36.59 53.81
C LEU A 21 10.45 -37.85 52.95
N GLN A 22 11.31 -37.67 51.92
CA GLN A 22 12.72 -38.09 51.98
C GLN A 22 13.61 -37.48 50.87
N LEU A 23 14.79 -37.01 51.28
CA LEU A 23 15.91 -36.48 50.49
C LEU A 23 16.76 -37.60 49.89
N LEU A 24 17.21 -37.45 48.63
CA LEU A 24 18.45 -38.05 48.13
C LEU A 24 19.13 -37.07 47.14
N ILE A 25 20.43 -36.85 47.36
CA ILE A 25 21.30 -35.89 46.69
C ILE A 25 22.17 -36.60 45.63
N LEU A 26 22.13 -36.07 44.39
CA LEU A 26 23.10 -36.00 43.25
C LEU A 26 23.95 -37.22 42.81
N PRO A 27 24.19 -37.36 41.49
CA PRO A 27 25.42 -36.82 40.88
C PRO A 27 25.21 -36.13 39.50
N PRO A 28 26.21 -35.38 38.97
CA PRO A 28 26.09 -34.59 37.73
C PRO A 28 26.37 -35.45 36.48
N PRO A 29 25.85 -35.09 35.29
CA PRO A 29 26.12 -35.85 34.08
C PRO A 29 27.41 -35.38 33.39
N THR A 30 28.24 -36.37 33.09
CA THR A 30 29.45 -36.36 32.27
C THR A 30 29.13 -36.10 30.79
N GLN A 31 30.16 -35.62 30.09
CA GLN A 31 30.15 -35.18 28.70
C GLN A 31 29.78 -36.24 27.65
N LEU A 32 29.11 -35.82 26.59
CA LEU A 32 29.10 -36.46 25.26
C LEU A 32 29.04 -35.39 24.15
N HIS A 33 29.97 -35.51 23.21
CA HIS A 33 30.24 -34.64 22.04
C HIS A 33 29.16 -34.76 20.93
N PRO A 34 29.19 -33.93 19.86
CA PRO A 34 28.02 -33.26 19.30
C PRO A 34 27.40 -34.00 18.09
N LYS A 35 26.10 -33.78 17.89
CA LYS A 35 25.46 -33.97 16.57
C LYS A 35 24.92 -32.63 16.08
N THR A 36 25.36 -32.31 14.88
CA THR A 36 25.12 -31.15 14.03
C THR A 36 23.66 -30.96 13.65
N HIS A 37 23.05 -29.82 14.00
CA HIS A 37 21.94 -29.17 13.27
C HIS A 37 21.92 -27.67 13.64
N PRO A 38 21.92 -26.72 12.70
CA PRO A 38 21.74 -25.31 13.02
C PRO A 38 20.24 -24.97 13.03
N HIS A 39 19.72 -24.63 14.20
CA HIS A 39 18.45 -23.90 14.31
C HIS A 39 18.71 -22.40 14.10
N PRO A 40 17.82 -21.67 13.39
CA PRO A 40 17.93 -20.22 13.27
C PRO A 40 17.40 -19.53 14.53
N LEU A 41 18.23 -18.70 15.15
CA LEU A 41 17.84 -17.82 16.26
C LEU A 41 17.19 -16.53 15.70
N PRO A 42 15.99 -16.12 16.16
CA PRO A 42 15.44 -14.82 15.84
C PRO A 42 16.00 -13.76 16.80
N LEU A 43 16.72 -12.77 16.28
CA LEU A 43 17.19 -11.61 17.04
C LEU A 43 16.27 -10.41 16.79
N VAL A 44 15.32 -10.24 17.71
CA VAL A 44 14.45 -9.05 17.83
C VAL A 44 15.26 -7.91 18.47
N PHE A 45 15.57 -6.86 17.70
CA PHE A 45 16.14 -5.62 18.26
C PHE A 45 15.02 -4.66 18.70
N LEU A 46 14.75 -4.61 20.01
CA LEU A 46 13.99 -3.53 20.64
C LEU A 46 14.92 -2.34 20.91
N LEU A 47 14.74 -1.24 20.18
CA LEU A 47 15.32 0.06 20.54
C LEU A 47 14.28 0.92 21.32
N PRO A 48 14.70 1.71 22.32
CA PRO A 48 13.79 2.38 23.23
C PRO A 48 13.03 3.55 22.59
N ARG A 49 11.72 3.63 22.86
CA ARG A 49 10.82 4.75 22.52
C ARG A 49 11.34 6.08 23.09
N ARG A 50 11.58 7.09 22.24
CA ARG A 50 11.76 8.49 22.67
C ARG A 50 10.48 9.32 22.48
N ARG A 51 10.22 10.17 23.47
CA ARG A 51 9.06 11.06 23.63
C ARG A 51 9.02 12.15 22.55
N ARG A 52 7.79 12.57 22.24
CA ARG A 52 7.42 13.73 21.40
C ARG A 52 8.19 15.01 21.79
N GLY A 53 8.81 15.65 20.81
CA GLY A 53 9.27 17.04 20.83
C GLY A 53 8.84 17.71 19.52
N GLY A 54 8.41 18.98 19.60
CA GLY A 54 7.71 19.76 18.57
C GLY A 54 8.51 20.15 17.31
N PRO A 55 7.95 21.03 16.45
CA PRO A 55 8.24 21.10 15.02
C PRO A 55 9.60 21.74 14.71
N ILE A 56 10.30 21.17 13.74
CA ILE A 56 11.57 21.69 13.18
C ILE A 56 11.23 22.76 12.14
N THR A 57 11.63 24.00 12.42
CA THR A 57 11.54 25.15 11.52
C THR A 57 12.66 25.15 10.48
N ALA A 58 12.38 25.85 9.39
CA ALA A 58 13.12 25.95 8.14
C ALA A 58 14.61 26.31 8.25
N PHE A 59 15.38 25.83 7.24
CA PHE A 59 16.71 26.30 6.90
C PHE A 59 16.77 27.82 6.76
N PRO A 60 17.84 28.49 7.25
CA PRO A 60 18.25 29.79 6.74
C PRO A 60 19.28 29.62 5.64
N SER A 61 19.05 30.36 4.55
CA SER A 61 19.96 30.63 3.45
C SER A 61 21.29 31.21 3.95
N THR A 62 22.38 30.75 3.34
CA THR A 62 23.74 31.23 3.55
C THR A 62 23.90 32.67 3.09
N ALA A 63 24.15 33.58 4.03
CA ALA A 63 24.76 34.87 3.77
C ALA A 63 26.27 34.78 4.06
N SER A 64 27.05 35.33 3.13
CA SER A 64 28.50 35.34 3.05
C SER A 64 29.20 36.14 4.16
N LEU A 65 30.28 35.57 4.71
CA LEU A 65 31.43 36.33 5.21
C LEU A 65 32.73 35.64 4.77
N SER A 66 33.51 36.33 3.93
CA SER A 66 34.86 36.03 3.44
C SER A 66 35.91 36.30 4.56
N THR A 67 37.14 35.80 4.66
CA THR A 67 38.08 34.95 3.89
C THR A 67 39.29 34.77 4.84
N SER A 68 39.83 33.57 5.09
CA SER A 68 41.20 33.20 4.66
C SER A 68 41.61 31.76 5.06
N GLY A 69 40.65 30.86 5.33
CA GLY A 69 40.89 29.45 5.74
C GLY A 69 40.29 28.37 4.82
N SER A 70 39.70 28.74 3.68
CA SER A 70 38.92 27.81 2.83
C SER A 70 39.74 27.05 1.77
N ALA A 71 40.97 27.47 1.49
CA ALA A 71 41.79 26.87 0.44
C ALA A 71 42.50 25.57 0.89
N SER A 72 43.02 25.53 2.12
CA SER A 72 43.68 24.32 2.66
C SER A 72 42.68 23.21 2.94
N THR A 73 41.54 23.55 3.57
CA THR A 73 40.48 22.59 3.92
C THR A 73 39.83 21.95 2.69
N SER A 74 39.71 22.67 1.57
CA SER A 74 39.19 22.12 0.31
C SER A 74 40.22 21.29 -0.46
N TYR A 75 41.50 21.63 -0.34
CA TYR A 75 42.61 20.85 -0.89
C TYR A 75 42.72 19.50 -0.16
N ASP A 76 42.70 19.53 1.17
CA ASP A 76 42.76 18.33 2.02
C ASP A 76 41.57 17.39 1.79
N ALA A 77 40.37 17.96 1.56
CA ALA A 77 39.19 17.15 1.24
C ALA A 77 39.35 16.37 -0.08
N ARG A 78 39.92 17.01 -1.12
CA ARG A 78 40.21 16.35 -2.41
C ARG A 78 41.33 15.32 -2.29
N GLU A 79 42.37 15.61 -1.50
CA GLU A 79 43.43 14.66 -1.22
C GLU A 79 42.92 13.44 -0.45
N ALA A 80 42.02 13.64 0.52
CA ALA A 80 41.40 12.57 1.28
C ALA A 80 40.49 11.69 0.39
N GLU A 81 39.71 12.30 -0.49
CA GLU A 81 38.92 11.57 -1.50
C GLU A 81 39.83 10.73 -2.41
N ALA A 82 40.92 11.30 -2.92
CA ALA A 82 41.88 10.59 -3.75
C ALA A 82 42.55 9.41 -3.02
N ALA A 83 42.84 9.57 -1.72
CA ALA A 83 43.35 8.49 -0.87
C ALA A 83 42.32 7.35 -0.71
N VAL A 84 41.04 7.68 -0.51
CA VAL A 84 39.96 6.69 -0.42
C VAL A 84 39.78 5.94 -1.75
N ALA A 85 39.85 6.64 -2.89
CA ALA A 85 39.82 6.00 -4.21
C ALA A 85 40.98 5.01 -4.41
N GLU A 86 42.18 5.34 -3.92
CA GLU A 86 43.34 4.45 -3.97
C GLU A 86 43.14 3.20 -3.10
N LEU A 87 42.58 3.34 -1.89
CA LEU A 87 42.24 2.22 -1.01
C LEU A 87 41.21 1.26 -1.62
N LEU A 88 40.20 1.82 -2.29
CA LEU A 88 39.17 1.04 -2.97
C LEU A 88 39.76 0.24 -4.14
N ARG A 89 40.70 0.82 -4.89
CA ARG A 89 41.42 0.13 -5.98
C ARG A 89 42.28 -1.02 -5.45
N GLU A 90 43.00 -0.82 -4.36
CA GLU A 90 43.75 -1.89 -3.73
C GLU A 90 42.84 -3.03 -3.23
N SER A 91 41.65 -2.68 -2.76
CA SER A 91 40.62 -3.64 -2.37
C SER A 91 39.91 -4.32 -3.56
N GLY A 92 40.33 -4.04 -4.80
CA GLY A 92 39.88 -4.70 -6.03
C GLY A 92 38.83 -3.94 -6.86
N ALA A 93 38.42 -2.72 -6.47
CA ALA A 93 37.45 -1.95 -7.24
C ALA A 93 38.06 -1.42 -8.55
N SER A 94 37.23 -1.32 -9.61
CA SER A 94 37.64 -0.70 -10.87
C SER A 94 37.99 0.79 -10.65
N PRO A 95 38.88 1.40 -11.47
CA PRO A 95 39.23 2.82 -11.32
C PRO A 95 38.02 3.76 -11.35
N ALA A 96 37.02 3.45 -12.19
CA ALA A 96 35.80 4.23 -12.31
C ALA A 96 34.90 4.09 -11.07
N ASP A 97 34.70 2.86 -10.58
CA ASP A 97 33.89 2.60 -9.39
C ASP A 97 34.54 3.18 -8.15
N ALA A 98 35.85 3.05 -7.99
CA ALA A 98 36.60 3.59 -6.87
C ALA A 98 36.47 5.12 -6.78
N ALA A 99 36.59 5.82 -7.91
CA ALA A 99 36.40 7.26 -7.97
C ALA A 99 34.96 7.67 -7.65
N ALA A 100 33.97 6.97 -8.22
CA ALA A 100 32.55 7.26 -7.99
C ALA A 100 32.13 7.01 -6.52
N ILE A 101 32.63 5.94 -5.90
CA ILE A 101 32.38 5.60 -4.49
C ILE A 101 33.03 6.64 -3.58
N ALA A 102 34.31 6.99 -3.81
CA ALA A 102 35.02 7.97 -3.01
C ALA A 102 34.34 9.34 -3.04
N ALA A 103 33.94 9.82 -4.24
CA ALA A 103 33.22 11.09 -4.41
C ALA A 103 31.87 11.13 -3.66
N ARG A 104 31.24 9.96 -3.45
CA ARG A 104 29.96 9.81 -2.74
C ARG A 104 30.13 9.40 -1.27
N ALA A 105 31.36 9.30 -0.77
CA ALA A 105 31.65 8.96 0.63
C ALA A 105 32.44 10.07 1.37
N PRO A 106 31.96 11.34 1.37
CA PRO A 106 32.69 12.47 1.92
C PRO A 106 32.85 12.40 3.44
N ALA A 107 31.92 11.80 4.18
CA ALA A 107 32.03 11.67 5.64
C ALA A 107 33.08 10.64 6.04
N TYR A 108 33.23 9.55 5.28
CA TYR A 108 34.33 8.60 5.47
C TYR A 108 35.68 9.27 5.20
N ALA A 109 35.81 10.00 4.08
CA ALA A 109 37.02 10.75 3.75
C ALA A 109 37.36 11.80 4.83
N ALA A 110 36.36 12.58 5.27
CA ALA A 110 36.51 13.57 6.33
C ALA A 110 36.94 12.93 7.65
N MET A 111 36.32 11.81 8.05
CA MET A 111 36.70 11.10 9.27
C MET A 111 38.17 10.62 9.25
N LEU A 112 38.69 10.17 8.11
CA LEU A 112 40.11 9.82 7.99
C LEU A 112 40.99 11.08 8.02
N ALA A 113 40.60 12.13 7.31
CA ALA A 113 41.29 13.42 7.31
C ALA A 113 41.37 14.05 8.71
N ASP A 114 40.29 13.99 9.48
CA ASP A 114 40.24 14.47 10.87
C ASP A 114 41.19 13.69 11.77
N GLY A 115 41.23 12.35 11.63
CA GLY A 115 42.17 11.51 12.38
C GLY A 115 43.64 11.78 12.00
N VAL A 116 43.93 12.10 10.74
CA VAL A 116 45.27 12.52 10.31
C VAL A 116 45.63 13.87 10.92
N ARG A 117 44.72 14.85 10.90
CA ARG A 117 44.94 16.17 11.50
C ARG A 117 45.19 16.08 13.00
N GLU A 118 44.42 15.26 13.71
CA GLU A 118 44.61 15.02 15.14
C GLU A 118 45.98 14.38 15.44
N LEU A 119 46.43 13.41 14.64
CA LEU A 119 47.75 12.81 14.81
C LEU A 119 48.91 13.74 14.44
N ASP A 120 48.72 14.60 13.43
CA ASP A 120 49.70 15.63 13.04
C ASP A 120 49.83 16.72 14.11
N GLU A 121 48.72 17.18 14.67
CA GLU A 121 48.68 18.16 15.77
C GLU A 121 49.34 17.62 17.05
N LEU A 122 49.10 16.34 17.36
CA LEU A 122 49.62 15.71 18.59
C LEU A 122 51.00 15.06 18.42
N GLY A 123 51.52 14.96 17.19
CA GLY A 123 52.81 14.30 16.92
C GLY A 123 52.84 12.81 17.24
N LEU A 124 51.69 12.13 17.22
CA LEU A 124 51.52 10.77 17.77
C LEU A 124 51.69 9.63 16.74
N TRP A 125 52.25 9.91 15.57
CA TRP A 125 52.43 8.91 14.50
C TRP A 125 53.28 7.70 14.89
N ALA A 126 54.31 7.90 15.72
CA ALA A 126 55.14 6.81 16.23
C ALA A 126 54.35 5.87 17.17
N SER A 127 53.46 6.43 17.99
CA SER A 127 52.57 5.66 18.88
C SER A 127 51.50 4.91 18.09
N TRP A 128 50.88 5.59 17.12
CA TRP A 128 49.87 4.98 16.24
C TRP A 128 50.43 3.83 15.40
N SER A 129 51.62 4.00 14.82
CA SER A 129 52.27 2.97 13.99
C SER A 129 52.70 1.75 14.77
N SER A 130 53.09 1.89 16.04
CA SER A 130 53.37 0.75 16.93
C SER A 130 52.13 -0.13 17.15
N GLY A 131 50.95 0.48 17.28
CA GLY A 131 49.67 -0.24 17.40
C GLY A 131 49.10 -0.75 16.07
N ALA A 132 49.29 -0.01 14.98
CA ALA A 132 48.79 -0.34 13.64
C ALA A 132 49.75 -1.26 12.85
N GLY A 133 51.02 -1.38 13.25
CA GLY A 133 52.09 -2.07 12.53
C GLY A 133 51.81 -3.55 12.25
N ALA A 134 51.03 -4.21 13.10
CA ALA A 134 50.57 -5.58 12.86
C ALA A 134 49.53 -5.72 11.73
N LEU A 135 48.86 -4.62 11.34
CA LEU A 135 47.77 -4.61 10.35
C LEU A 135 48.19 -4.05 8.98
N VAL A 136 49.21 -3.19 8.93
CA VAL A 136 49.65 -2.53 7.69
C VAL A 136 50.58 -3.42 6.86
N GLY A 137 51.10 -4.52 7.43
CA GLY A 137 51.96 -5.47 6.72
C GLY A 137 53.33 -4.89 6.38
N CYS A 138 53.86 -3.99 7.20
CA CYS A 138 55.22 -3.46 7.07
C CYS A 138 56.25 -4.48 7.59
N GLY A 139 56.26 -5.69 7.01
CA GLY A 139 57.30 -6.68 7.24
C GLY A 139 58.50 -6.40 6.36
N GLY A 140 59.37 -5.48 6.79
CA GLY A 140 60.68 -5.24 6.17
C GLY A 140 60.71 -4.14 5.12
N ALA A 141 61.03 -2.92 5.55
CA ALA A 141 61.85 -1.90 4.89
C ALA A 141 61.46 -0.50 5.40
N VAL A 142 62.40 0.12 6.12
CA VAL A 142 62.41 1.52 6.56
C VAL A 142 61.26 1.90 7.51
N GLU A 143 61.59 2.18 8.78
CA GLU A 143 60.78 3.09 9.60
C GLU A 143 60.75 4.45 8.89
N MET A 144 59.86 4.59 7.89
CA MET A 144 59.54 5.88 7.32
C MET A 144 58.88 6.67 8.44
N ASP A 145 59.44 7.84 8.74
CA ASP A 145 58.80 8.83 9.59
C ASP A 145 57.46 9.22 8.94
N ILE A 146 56.38 8.54 9.34
CA ILE A 146 55.03 8.74 8.79
C ILE A 146 54.62 10.21 8.93
N GLY A 147 55.16 10.92 9.93
CA GLY A 147 54.98 12.36 10.11
C GLY A 147 55.47 13.22 8.94
N ARG A 148 56.45 12.76 8.16
CA ARG A 148 57.00 13.46 6.99
C ARG A 148 56.29 13.16 5.67
N LEU A 149 55.34 12.23 5.67
CA LEU A 149 54.57 11.90 4.47
C LEU A 149 53.59 13.02 4.10
N GLY A 150 53.31 13.16 2.80
CA GLY A 150 52.24 14.05 2.33
C GLY A 150 50.87 13.62 2.88
N PHE A 151 49.97 14.59 3.06
CA PHE A 151 48.68 14.42 3.71
C PHE A 151 47.85 13.26 3.10
N ARG A 152 47.71 13.23 1.76
CA ARG A 152 47.09 12.09 1.05
C ARG A 152 47.63 10.71 1.47
N ARG A 153 48.96 10.56 1.62
CA ARG A 153 49.58 9.26 1.94
C ARG A 153 49.30 8.86 3.39
N LYS A 154 49.25 9.83 4.32
CA LYS A 154 48.84 9.60 5.71
C LYS A 154 47.37 9.13 5.79
N VAL A 155 46.47 9.79 5.05
CA VAL A 155 45.05 9.39 4.96
C VAL A 155 44.92 7.96 4.42
N TYR A 156 45.66 7.63 3.36
CA TYR A 156 45.70 6.29 2.79
C TYR A 156 46.15 5.25 3.82
N LEU A 157 47.26 5.48 4.54
CA LEU A 157 47.75 4.53 5.55
C LEU A 157 46.75 4.34 6.70
N MET A 158 46.08 5.42 7.12
CA MET A 158 45.06 5.37 8.16
C MET A 158 43.81 4.59 7.73
N GLY A 159 43.39 4.70 6.47
CA GLY A 159 42.31 3.87 5.93
C GLY A 159 42.72 2.41 5.77
N ARG A 160 43.95 2.13 5.32
CA ARG A 160 44.50 0.77 5.16
C ARG A 160 44.55 -0.01 6.47
N SER A 161 44.79 0.66 7.59
CA SER A 161 44.82 0.00 8.90
C SER A 161 43.43 -0.45 9.39
N ARG A 162 42.34 -0.06 8.71
CA ARG A 162 40.98 -0.44 9.08
C ARG A 162 40.60 -1.81 8.49
N ARG A 163 39.84 -2.58 9.27
CA ARG A 163 39.35 -3.91 8.86
C ARG A 163 38.12 -3.86 7.95
N ASP A 164 37.76 -2.69 7.44
CA ASP A 164 36.54 -2.50 6.62
C ASP A 164 36.73 -2.88 5.14
N ARG A 165 37.98 -3.03 4.65
CA ARG A 165 38.30 -3.45 3.27
C ARG A 165 37.52 -2.67 2.19
N GLY A 166 37.30 -1.38 2.41
CA GLY A 166 36.57 -0.50 1.48
C GLY A 166 35.04 -0.64 1.52
N VAL A 167 34.47 -1.44 2.41
CA VAL A 167 33.01 -1.66 2.49
C VAL A 167 32.28 -0.46 3.12
N VAL A 168 32.87 0.18 4.14
CA VAL A 168 32.26 1.36 4.77
C VAL A 168 32.07 2.51 3.76
N PRO A 169 33.09 2.91 2.96
CA PRO A 169 32.88 3.94 1.94
C PRO A 169 31.92 3.49 0.83
N LEU A 170 31.87 2.20 0.48
CA LEU A 170 30.82 1.68 -0.43
C LEU A 170 29.40 1.89 0.15
N LEU A 171 29.18 1.53 1.42
CA LEU A 171 27.87 1.71 2.07
C LEU A 171 27.49 3.19 2.18
N GLU A 172 28.44 4.06 2.46
CA GLU A 172 28.19 5.51 2.45
C GLU A 172 27.84 6.02 1.06
N SER A 173 28.52 5.52 0.01
CA SER A 173 28.25 5.94 -1.38
C SER A 173 26.84 5.60 -1.87
N VAL A 174 26.19 4.62 -1.24
CA VAL A 174 24.78 4.27 -1.50
C VAL A 174 23.81 5.00 -0.58
N GLY A 175 24.29 5.92 0.26
CA GLY A 175 23.51 6.82 1.11
C GLY A 175 23.34 6.36 2.56
N VAL A 176 23.95 5.24 2.98
CA VAL A 176 23.89 4.77 4.37
C VAL A 176 24.72 5.69 5.25
N ARG A 177 24.19 6.14 6.39
CA ARG A 177 24.94 7.00 7.32
C ARG A 177 26.21 6.31 7.81
N LEU A 178 27.31 7.05 7.94
CA LEU A 178 28.61 6.53 8.35
C LEU A 178 28.57 5.67 9.64
N SER A 179 27.76 6.05 10.63
CA SER A 179 27.58 5.25 11.86
C SER A 179 26.94 3.89 11.60
N SER A 180 25.89 3.84 10.78
CA SER A 180 25.24 2.61 10.35
C SER A 180 26.13 1.78 9.43
N ALA A 181 26.86 2.43 8.51
CA ALA A 181 27.80 1.77 7.61
C ALA A 181 28.90 1.02 8.37
N LYS A 182 29.47 1.62 9.43
CA LYS A 182 30.44 0.96 10.32
C LYS A 182 29.87 -0.26 11.03
N LEU A 183 28.58 -0.26 11.38
CA LEU A 183 27.92 -1.40 12.02
C LEU A 183 27.59 -2.51 11.02
N ILE A 184 27.24 -2.16 9.79
CA ILE A 184 26.85 -3.13 8.74
C ILE A 184 28.08 -3.77 8.10
N ALA A 185 29.16 -3.00 7.87
CA ALA A 185 30.32 -3.42 7.10
C ALA A 185 30.93 -4.76 7.55
N PRO A 186 31.11 -5.05 8.86
CA PRO A 186 31.69 -6.33 9.30
C PRO A 186 30.89 -7.56 8.85
N TYR A 187 29.57 -7.43 8.69
CA TYR A 187 28.71 -8.55 8.30
C TYR A 187 28.76 -8.86 6.81
N VAL A 188 29.07 -7.86 5.97
CA VAL A 188 29.06 -8.02 4.52
C VAL A 188 30.47 -8.09 3.91
N ALA A 189 31.50 -7.68 4.65
CA ALA A 189 32.88 -7.63 4.18
C ALA A 189 33.46 -8.99 3.76
N ALA A 190 32.91 -10.10 4.24
CA ALA A 190 33.34 -11.44 3.83
C ALA A 190 33.12 -11.72 2.33
N ALA A 191 32.17 -11.04 1.67
CA ALA A 191 31.89 -11.22 0.25
C ALA A 191 32.97 -10.63 -0.68
N GLY A 192 33.77 -9.69 -0.20
CA GLY A 192 34.74 -8.94 -0.99
C GLY A 192 34.13 -7.72 -1.70
N LEU A 193 34.93 -6.66 -1.84
CA LEU A 193 34.47 -5.37 -2.35
C LEU A 193 33.94 -5.42 -3.80
N PRO A 194 34.59 -6.09 -4.78
CA PRO A 194 34.10 -6.12 -6.16
C PRO A 194 32.72 -6.79 -6.26
N VAL A 195 32.55 -7.92 -5.59
CA VAL A 195 31.28 -8.66 -5.54
C VAL A 195 30.17 -7.81 -4.92
N LEU A 196 30.47 -7.03 -3.87
CA LEU A 196 29.48 -6.13 -3.27
C LEU A 196 29.11 -4.97 -4.19
N ILE A 197 30.06 -4.42 -4.96
CA ILE A 197 29.79 -3.36 -5.96
C ILE A 197 28.82 -3.89 -7.02
N ASP A 198 29.09 -5.07 -7.57
CA ASP A 198 28.25 -5.67 -8.61
C ASP A 198 26.84 -5.98 -8.08
N ARG A 199 26.73 -6.54 -6.87
CA ARG A 199 25.44 -6.77 -6.21
C ARG A 199 24.65 -5.50 -5.97
N VAL A 200 25.31 -4.41 -5.56
CA VAL A 200 24.66 -3.11 -5.39
C VAL A 200 24.11 -2.61 -6.72
N LYS A 201 24.88 -2.72 -7.81
CA LYS A 201 24.44 -2.33 -9.16
C LYS A 201 23.24 -3.18 -9.59
N PHE A 202 23.34 -4.49 -9.46
CA PHE A 202 22.28 -5.43 -9.82
C PHE A 202 20.99 -5.17 -9.01
N LEU A 203 21.07 -5.01 -7.69
CA LEU A 203 19.90 -4.71 -6.86
C LEU A 203 19.24 -3.38 -7.25
N LYS A 204 20.02 -2.36 -7.59
CA LYS A 204 19.48 -1.08 -8.04
C LYS A 204 18.78 -1.21 -9.39
N GLU A 205 19.38 -1.91 -10.32
CA GLU A 205 18.80 -2.20 -11.63
C GLU A 205 17.50 -3.01 -11.50
N MET A 206 17.53 -4.08 -10.72
CA MET A 206 16.37 -4.95 -10.46
C MET A 206 15.20 -4.19 -9.81
N LEU A 207 15.46 -3.29 -8.87
CA LEU A 207 14.39 -2.63 -8.08
C LEU A 207 13.92 -1.28 -8.66
N PHE A 208 14.75 -0.59 -9.43
CA PHE A 208 14.51 0.81 -9.82
C PHE A 208 14.73 1.12 -11.30
N SER A 209 14.87 0.11 -12.17
CA SER A 209 15.00 0.29 -13.63
C SER A 209 13.78 0.93 -14.30
N SER A 210 12.57 0.80 -13.72
CA SER A 210 11.37 1.44 -14.25
C SER A 210 10.64 2.27 -13.19
N SER A 211 10.29 3.52 -13.53
CA SER A 211 9.63 4.45 -12.61
C SER A 211 8.10 4.34 -12.61
N ASP A 212 7.53 3.57 -13.53
CA ASP A 212 6.10 3.62 -13.87
C ASP A 212 5.16 3.15 -12.75
N TYR A 213 5.69 2.40 -11.77
CA TYR A 213 4.94 1.89 -10.63
C TYR A 213 5.14 2.69 -9.34
N ALA A 214 5.98 3.72 -9.30
CA ALA A 214 6.34 4.40 -8.05
C ALA A 214 5.12 4.92 -7.27
N THR A 215 4.21 5.61 -7.95
CA THR A 215 2.98 6.16 -7.34
C THR A 215 2.05 5.05 -6.83
N ILE A 216 1.92 3.95 -7.58
CA ILE A 216 1.04 2.83 -7.20
C ILE A 216 1.63 2.10 -6.00
N THR A 217 2.95 1.92 -5.98
CA THR A 217 3.69 1.27 -4.90
C THR A 217 3.49 2.02 -3.59
N GLY A 218 3.73 3.33 -3.57
CA GLY A 218 3.48 4.15 -2.38
C GLY A 218 2.03 4.13 -1.90
N ARG A 219 1.06 4.12 -2.84
CA ARG A 219 -0.37 4.01 -2.49
C ARG A 219 -0.70 2.67 -1.85
N ASN A 220 -0.16 1.56 -2.36
CA ASN A 220 -0.35 0.23 -1.77
C ASN A 220 0.29 0.17 -0.37
N ALA A 221 1.52 0.67 -0.19
CA ALA A 221 2.18 0.73 1.12
C ALA A 221 1.32 1.47 2.16
N LYS A 222 0.78 2.65 1.81
CA LYS A 222 -0.12 3.40 2.71
C LYS A 222 -1.37 2.62 3.08
N ARG A 223 -2.01 1.94 2.12
CA ARG A 223 -3.18 1.11 2.39
C ARG A 223 -2.85 -0.06 3.31
N MET A 224 -1.72 -0.72 3.07
CA MET A 224 -1.22 -1.83 3.89
C MET A 224 -1.01 -1.38 5.34
N MET A 225 -0.30 -0.27 5.56
CA MET A 225 -0.11 0.32 6.90
C MET A 225 -1.42 0.74 7.56
N THR A 226 -2.37 1.30 6.80
CA THR A 226 -3.63 1.82 7.34
C THR A 226 -4.59 0.71 7.80
N HIS A 227 -4.59 -0.42 7.09
CA HIS A 227 -5.59 -1.47 7.29
C HIS A 227 -5.07 -2.67 8.07
N LEU A 228 -3.78 -2.71 8.41
CA LEU A 228 -3.24 -3.74 9.28
C LEU A 228 -3.76 -3.56 10.71
N SER A 229 -4.50 -4.55 11.19
CA SER A 229 -5.04 -4.58 12.56
C SER A 229 -4.80 -5.92 13.25
N ILE A 230 -4.06 -6.81 12.59
CA ILE A 230 -3.55 -8.05 13.20
C ILE A 230 -2.15 -7.82 13.78
N PRO A 231 -1.72 -8.63 14.76
CA PRO A 231 -0.34 -8.63 15.19
C PRO A 231 0.58 -8.97 14.01
N ALA A 232 1.59 -8.15 13.76
CA ALA A 232 2.56 -8.40 12.71
C ALA A 232 3.68 -9.32 13.23
N ASP A 233 4.00 -10.34 12.43
CA ASP A 233 5.18 -11.20 12.62
C ASP A 233 6.48 -10.47 12.26
N ASP A 234 7.63 -11.11 12.47
CA ASP A 234 8.94 -10.47 12.27
C ASP A 234 9.12 -9.90 10.86
N ALA A 235 8.60 -10.59 9.84
CA ALA A 235 8.71 -10.14 8.45
C ALA A 235 7.85 -8.89 8.18
N LEU A 236 6.62 -8.88 8.68
CA LEU A 236 5.75 -7.71 8.61
C LEU A 236 6.29 -6.54 9.44
N GLN A 237 6.76 -6.78 10.67
CA GLN A 237 7.32 -5.73 11.53
C GLN A 237 8.54 -5.07 10.90
N SER A 238 9.45 -5.87 10.32
CA SER A 238 10.63 -5.34 9.62
C SER A 238 10.23 -4.47 8.43
N THR A 239 9.21 -4.90 7.67
CA THR A 239 8.67 -4.14 6.54
C THR A 239 7.97 -2.85 6.99
N LEU A 240 7.19 -2.90 8.08
CA LEU A 240 6.55 -1.72 8.66
C LEU A 240 7.58 -0.72 9.18
N SER A 241 8.62 -1.17 9.87
CA SER A 241 9.71 -0.31 10.34
C SER A 241 10.40 0.39 9.18
N PHE A 242 10.62 -0.32 8.07
CA PHE A 242 11.12 0.28 6.83
C PHE A 242 10.16 1.35 6.29
N PHE A 243 8.86 1.08 6.21
CA PHE A 243 7.87 2.07 5.78
C PHE A 243 7.78 3.28 6.72
N GLU A 244 7.88 3.09 8.04
CA GLU A 244 7.90 4.19 9.02
C GLU A 244 9.12 5.09 8.85
N LYS A 245 10.30 4.52 8.59
CA LYS A 245 11.50 5.29 8.25
C LYS A 245 11.30 6.12 6.99
N MET A 246 10.66 5.56 5.97
CA MET A 246 10.31 6.26 4.74
C MET A 246 9.26 7.36 4.96
N GLU A 247 8.22 7.09 5.75
CA GLU A 247 7.14 8.05 6.04
C GLU A 247 7.64 9.26 6.83
N ALA A 248 8.68 9.10 7.65
CA ALA A 248 9.33 10.18 8.39
C ALA A 248 10.18 11.14 7.53
N ARG A 249 10.08 11.08 6.20
CA ARG A 249 10.87 11.87 5.24
C ARG A 249 9.99 12.66 4.28
N TYR A 250 10.58 13.67 3.64
CA TYR A 250 9.90 14.45 2.62
C TYR A 250 9.47 13.53 1.46
N GLY A 251 8.19 13.55 1.10
CA GLY A 251 7.58 12.63 0.11
C GLY A 251 7.05 11.30 0.69
N GLY A 252 7.44 10.93 1.91
CA GLY A 252 6.95 9.76 2.64
C GLY A 252 7.15 8.42 1.89
N VAL A 253 6.29 7.43 2.16
CA VAL A 253 6.28 6.15 1.41
C VAL A 253 5.90 6.32 -0.06
N GLY A 254 5.47 7.51 -0.49
CA GLY A 254 5.29 7.84 -1.91
C GLY A 254 6.59 7.72 -2.71
N MET A 255 7.73 7.84 -2.03
CA MET A 255 9.06 7.77 -2.66
C MET A 255 9.58 6.34 -2.87
N LEU A 256 8.84 5.30 -2.45
CA LEU A 256 9.31 3.89 -2.46
C LEU A 256 9.85 3.43 -3.82
N GLY A 257 9.30 3.91 -4.94
CA GLY A 257 9.78 3.55 -6.28
C GLY A 257 10.97 4.37 -6.80
N HIS A 258 11.47 5.33 -6.03
CA HIS A 258 12.61 6.18 -6.42
C HIS A 258 13.91 5.67 -5.79
N GLY A 259 14.84 5.19 -6.63
CA GLY A 259 16.05 4.49 -6.19
C GLY A 259 17.00 5.32 -5.33
N ASP A 260 17.24 6.58 -5.69
CA ASP A 260 18.20 7.44 -4.97
C ASP A 260 17.84 7.65 -3.50
N VAL A 261 16.54 7.66 -3.19
CA VAL A 261 16.04 7.83 -1.83
C VAL A 261 15.77 6.49 -1.16
N SER A 262 15.08 5.57 -1.85
CA SER A 262 14.59 4.34 -1.22
C SER A 262 15.67 3.32 -0.96
N PHE A 263 16.69 3.23 -1.83
CA PHE A 263 17.71 2.20 -1.71
C PHE A 263 18.52 2.33 -0.42
N LEU A 264 18.84 3.55 0.02
CA LEU A 264 19.61 3.74 1.25
C LEU A 264 18.85 3.25 2.48
N TYR A 265 17.54 3.53 2.56
CA TYR A 265 16.70 3.10 3.68
C TYR A 265 16.39 1.61 3.64
N LEU A 266 16.34 1.05 2.43
CA LEU A 266 16.22 -0.37 2.20
C LEU A 266 17.45 -1.09 2.77
N ILE A 267 18.67 -0.66 2.42
CA ILE A 267 19.90 -1.26 2.94
C ILE A 267 20.07 -1.01 4.44
N GLU A 268 19.72 0.18 4.96
CA GLU A 268 19.72 0.44 6.40
C GLU A 268 18.75 -0.47 7.18
N SER A 269 17.67 -0.94 6.54
CA SER A 269 16.66 -1.80 7.17
C SER A 269 16.90 -3.29 6.92
N PHE A 270 17.49 -3.64 5.78
CA PHE A 270 17.73 -5.00 5.33
C PHE A 270 19.16 -5.14 4.78
N PRO A 271 20.20 -5.02 5.63
CA PRO A 271 21.59 -5.08 5.18
C PRO A 271 21.96 -6.42 4.53
N MET A 272 21.26 -7.50 4.90
CA MET A 272 21.49 -8.85 4.37
C MET A 272 21.15 -8.98 2.87
N LEU A 273 20.44 -8.01 2.27
CA LEU A 273 20.21 -8.00 0.83
C LEU A 273 21.53 -7.98 0.04
N LEU A 274 22.58 -7.37 0.59
CA LEU A 274 23.92 -7.31 -0.04
C LEU A 274 24.62 -8.67 -0.05
N LEU A 275 24.11 -9.66 0.68
CA LEU A 275 24.63 -11.02 0.70
C LEU A 275 23.95 -11.95 -0.31
N CYS A 276 22.84 -11.53 -0.90
CA CYS A 276 22.10 -12.33 -1.88
C CYS A 276 22.94 -12.56 -3.14
N SER A 277 23.04 -13.81 -3.58
CA SER A 277 23.70 -14.18 -4.84
C SER A 277 22.80 -13.84 -6.02
N GLU A 278 23.38 -13.20 -7.04
CA GLU A 278 22.66 -12.84 -8.27
C GLU A 278 22.17 -14.09 -9.01
N ASP A 279 23.08 -15.00 -9.34
CA ASP A 279 22.77 -16.19 -10.15
C ASP A 279 22.05 -17.30 -9.37
N ASN A 280 22.43 -17.52 -8.11
CA ASN A 280 21.90 -18.64 -7.34
C ASN A 280 20.60 -18.31 -6.59
N HIS A 281 20.24 -17.03 -6.46
CA HIS A 281 19.10 -16.63 -5.64
C HIS A 281 18.21 -15.57 -6.29
N LEU A 282 18.75 -14.41 -6.67
CA LEU A 282 17.94 -13.30 -7.15
C LEU A 282 17.29 -13.58 -8.51
N LYS A 283 18.03 -14.12 -9.47
CA LYS A 283 17.49 -14.53 -10.78
C LYS A 283 16.42 -15.64 -10.63
N PRO A 284 16.70 -16.76 -9.93
CA PRO A 284 15.67 -17.77 -9.64
C PRO A 284 14.42 -17.22 -8.94
N LEU A 285 14.58 -16.25 -8.03
CA LEU A 285 13.46 -15.60 -7.37
C LEU A 285 12.60 -14.81 -8.36
N ILE A 286 13.21 -14.02 -9.25
CA ILE A 286 12.49 -13.29 -10.30
C ILE A 286 11.73 -14.29 -11.20
N ASP A 287 12.42 -15.32 -11.70
CA ASP A 287 11.82 -16.34 -12.56
C ASP A 287 10.63 -17.03 -11.88
N PHE A 288 10.76 -17.33 -10.59
CA PHE A 288 9.67 -17.90 -9.80
C PHE A 288 8.49 -16.93 -9.65
N LEU A 289 8.75 -15.64 -9.38
CA LEU A 289 7.72 -14.61 -9.27
C LEU A 289 6.97 -14.40 -10.61
N GLU A 290 7.67 -14.52 -11.73
CA GLU A 290 7.04 -14.54 -13.06
C GLU A 290 6.18 -15.78 -13.26
N TYR A 291 6.69 -16.96 -12.89
CA TYR A 291 5.99 -18.24 -13.01
C TYR A 291 4.68 -18.27 -12.23
N ILE A 292 4.60 -17.63 -11.05
CA ILE A 292 3.34 -17.51 -10.29
C ILE A 292 2.37 -16.46 -10.86
N GLY A 293 2.77 -15.73 -11.91
CA GLY A 293 1.91 -14.81 -12.66
C GLY A 293 2.06 -13.33 -12.31
N ILE A 294 3.19 -12.91 -11.73
CA ILE A 294 3.50 -11.49 -11.56
C ILE A 294 4.17 -10.98 -12.85
N PRO A 295 3.64 -9.92 -13.49
CA PRO A 295 4.31 -9.33 -14.64
C PRO A 295 5.69 -8.79 -14.26
N ASN A 296 6.72 -9.03 -15.08
CA ASN A 296 8.09 -8.56 -14.86
C ASN A 296 8.17 -7.08 -14.40
N PRO A 297 7.47 -6.11 -15.06
CA PRO A 297 7.51 -4.70 -14.65
C PRO A 297 6.92 -4.41 -13.26
N ARG A 298 6.25 -5.39 -12.64
CA ARG A 298 5.63 -5.27 -11.31
C ARG A 298 6.41 -5.99 -10.22
N ILE A 299 7.39 -6.82 -10.56
CA ILE A 299 8.17 -7.59 -9.58
C ILE A 299 8.89 -6.66 -8.61
N ALA A 300 9.61 -5.67 -9.12
CA ALA A 300 10.27 -4.66 -8.29
C ALA A 300 9.31 -4.00 -7.27
N SER A 301 8.09 -3.67 -7.70
CA SER A 301 7.07 -3.11 -6.79
C SER A 301 6.67 -4.07 -5.67
N VAL A 302 6.61 -5.37 -5.94
CA VAL A 302 6.31 -6.43 -4.96
C VAL A 302 7.47 -6.55 -3.97
N LEU A 303 8.71 -6.59 -4.48
CA LEU A 303 9.92 -6.69 -3.67
C LEU A 303 10.08 -5.48 -2.74
N LEU A 304 9.81 -4.26 -3.23
CA LEU A 304 9.86 -3.05 -2.40
C LEU A 304 8.74 -2.99 -1.35
N LEU A 305 7.57 -3.55 -1.65
CA LEU A 305 6.44 -3.61 -0.73
C LEU A 305 6.58 -4.68 0.36
N PHE A 306 7.46 -5.66 0.16
CA PHE A 306 7.77 -6.70 1.14
C PHE A 306 9.20 -7.24 0.97
N PRO A 307 10.23 -6.47 1.35
CA PRO A 307 11.64 -6.79 1.07
C PRO A 307 12.13 -8.12 1.63
N THR A 308 11.49 -8.61 2.69
CA THR A 308 11.78 -9.90 3.31
C THR A 308 11.61 -11.08 2.37
N ILE A 309 10.79 -10.94 1.31
CA ILE A 309 10.68 -11.95 0.26
C ILE A 309 12.02 -12.21 -0.45
N ILE A 310 12.88 -11.19 -0.60
CA ILE A 310 14.21 -11.31 -1.20
C ILE A 310 15.12 -12.16 -0.32
N LEU A 311 14.91 -12.15 0.99
CA LEU A 311 15.70 -12.92 1.95
C LEU A 311 15.15 -14.33 2.18
N SER A 312 14.01 -14.67 1.59
CA SER A 312 13.30 -15.92 1.84
C SER A 312 13.74 -17.00 0.86
N ASP A 313 13.86 -18.23 1.36
CA ASP A 313 14.11 -19.40 0.50
C ASP A 313 12.87 -19.73 -0.35
N ILE A 314 13.09 -20.02 -1.63
CA ILE A 314 11.99 -20.25 -2.58
C ILE A 314 11.26 -21.56 -2.24
N GLU A 315 12.01 -22.64 -2.00
CA GLU A 315 11.45 -23.99 -1.79
C GLU A 315 10.81 -24.15 -0.41
N ASN A 316 11.46 -23.63 0.63
CA ASN A 316 11.06 -23.85 2.02
C ASN A 316 10.33 -22.64 2.64
N GLY A 317 10.36 -21.48 1.99
CA GLY A 317 9.70 -20.26 2.48
C GLY A 317 8.47 -19.88 1.66
N ILE A 318 8.69 -19.57 0.37
CA ILE A 318 7.64 -18.98 -0.48
C ILE A 318 6.66 -20.04 -0.97
N LYS A 319 7.15 -21.14 -1.58
CA LYS A 319 6.28 -22.19 -2.15
C LYS A 319 5.30 -22.82 -1.15
N PRO A 320 5.67 -23.14 0.11
CA PRO A 320 4.72 -23.70 1.07
C PRO A 320 3.57 -22.74 1.37
N THR A 321 3.86 -21.44 1.43
CA THR A 321 2.83 -20.42 1.64
C THR A 321 1.88 -20.31 0.45
N ILE A 322 2.41 -20.39 -0.78
CA ILE A 322 1.59 -20.46 -2.00
C ILE A 322 0.69 -21.70 -1.98
N TYR A 323 1.21 -22.85 -1.58
CA TYR A 323 0.45 -24.09 -1.46
C TYR A 323 -0.69 -24.01 -0.43
N GLU A 324 -0.47 -23.35 0.71
CA GLU A 324 -1.53 -23.10 1.69
C GLU A 324 -2.68 -22.26 1.09
N TRP A 325 -2.36 -21.28 0.23
CA TRP A 325 -3.38 -20.51 -0.50
C TRP A 325 -4.12 -21.34 -1.56
N GLU A 326 -3.42 -22.24 -2.27
CA GLU A 326 -4.03 -23.17 -3.22
C GLU A 326 -4.99 -24.13 -2.50
N LYS A 327 -4.60 -24.66 -1.32
CA LYS A 327 -5.42 -25.55 -0.49
C LYS A 327 -6.72 -24.92 0.00
N VAL A 328 -6.74 -23.61 0.21
CA VAL A 328 -7.96 -22.87 0.58
C VAL A 328 -8.80 -22.41 -0.63
N GLY A 329 -8.43 -22.84 -1.85
CA GLY A 329 -9.21 -22.61 -3.07
C GLY A 329 -8.86 -21.32 -3.83
N ILE A 330 -7.71 -20.71 -3.56
CA ILE A 330 -7.20 -19.58 -4.36
C ILE A 330 -6.21 -20.10 -5.39
N GLU A 331 -6.60 -20.06 -6.66
CA GLU A 331 -5.73 -20.46 -7.78
C GLU A 331 -4.47 -19.61 -7.88
N ARG A 332 -3.37 -20.22 -8.31
CA ARG A 332 -2.05 -19.57 -8.48
C ARG A 332 -2.07 -18.25 -9.23
N GLY A 333 -2.75 -18.19 -10.39
CA GLY A 333 -2.84 -16.97 -11.19
C GLY A 333 -3.56 -15.81 -10.47
N HIS A 334 -4.44 -16.12 -9.51
CA HIS A 334 -5.02 -15.11 -8.62
C HIS A 334 -4.01 -14.66 -7.56
N ILE A 335 -3.20 -15.56 -7.00
CA ILE A 335 -2.17 -15.25 -6.01
C ILE A 335 -1.16 -14.24 -6.58
N GLY A 336 -0.67 -14.45 -7.82
CA GLY A 336 0.20 -13.49 -8.49
C GLY A 336 -0.39 -12.07 -8.57
N ARG A 337 -1.67 -11.95 -8.95
CA ARG A 337 -2.38 -10.66 -8.95
C ARG A 337 -2.55 -10.05 -7.56
N MET A 338 -2.74 -10.89 -6.54
CA MET A 338 -2.83 -10.45 -5.16
C MET A 338 -1.50 -9.90 -4.65
N LEU A 339 -0.37 -10.56 -4.96
CA LEU A 339 0.98 -10.13 -4.57
C LEU A 339 1.29 -8.72 -5.08
N VAL A 340 0.89 -8.38 -6.31
CA VAL A 340 1.07 -7.02 -6.87
C VAL A 340 0.41 -5.93 -6.02
N LYS A 341 -0.72 -6.24 -5.36
CA LYS A 341 -1.47 -5.30 -4.54
C LYS A 341 -1.14 -5.38 -3.06
N TYR A 342 -0.80 -6.56 -2.56
CA TYR A 342 -0.62 -6.87 -1.15
C TYR A 342 0.33 -8.06 -0.97
N PRO A 343 1.66 -7.87 -1.06
CA PRO A 343 2.62 -8.97 -0.96
C PRO A 343 2.63 -9.67 0.41
N TRP A 344 2.09 -9.01 1.44
CA TRP A 344 1.99 -9.52 2.80
C TRP A 344 1.19 -10.82 2.92
N ILE A 345 0.50 -11.28 1.88
CA ILE A 345 -0.10 -12.63 1.87
C ILE A 345 0.92 -13.76 2.06
N LEU A 346 2.21 -13.48 1.90
CA LEU A 346 3.29 -14.43 2.16
C LEU A 346 3.71 -14.49 3.64
N SER A 347 3.20 -13.60 4.48
CA SER A 347 3.43 -13.66 5.94
C SER A 347 2.59 -14.75 6.58
N THR A 348 3.19 -15.49 7.51
CA THR A 348 2.51 -16.55 8.27
C THR A 348 1.35 -15.98 9.09
N GLY A 349 1.52 -14.78 9.67
CA GLY A 349 0.46 -14.07 10.38
C GLY A 349 -0.78 -13.80 9.51
N VAL A 350 -0.58 -13.49 8.23
CA VAL A 350 -1.68 -13.23 7.28
C VAL A 350 -2.41 -14.50 6.89
N VAL A 351 -1.68 -15.60 6.64
CA VAL A 351 -2.27 -16.92 6.34
C VAL A 351 -3.12 -17.41 7.52
N GLU A 352 -2.60 -17.30 8.74
CA GLU A 352 -3.34 -17.68 9.95
C GLU A 352 -4.55 -16.77 10.20
N ASN A 353 -4.45 -15.48 9.89
CA ASN A 353 -5.60 -14.60 9.97
C ASN A 353 -6.69 -14.97 8.96
N TYR A 354 -6.34 -15.44 7.76
CA TYR A 354 -7.33 -15.90 6.80
C TYR A 354 -8.14 -17.09 7.33
N LYS A 355 -7.48 -18.06 7.99
CA LYS A 355 -8.16 -19.16 8.68
C LYS A 355 -9.14 -18.64 9.74
N ARG A 356 -8.77 -17.61 10.49
CA ARG A 356 -9.66 -16.93 11.46
C ARG A 356 -10.84 -16.22 10.77
N ILE A 357 -10.61 -15.57 9.64
CA ILE A 357 -11.68 -14.94 8.83
C ILE A 357 -12.68 -16.00 8.35
N LEU A 358 -12.22 -17.13 7.81
CA LEU A 358 -13.09 -18.23 7.39
C LEU A 358 -13.99 -18.73 8.54
N LEU A 359 -13.39 -18.95 9.72
CA LEU A 359 -14.13 -19.35 10.92
C LEU A 359 -15.12 -18.27 11.38
N PHE A 360 -14.74 -17.00 11.31
CA PHE A 360 -15.60 -15.87 11.66
C PHE A 360 -16.83 -15.79 10.75
N PHE A 361 -16.65 -15.89 9.43
CA PHE A 361 -17.76 -15.87 8.47
C PHE A 361 -18.69 -17.07 8.68
N LYS A 362 -18.12 -18.26 8.93
CA LYS A 362 -18.89 -19.47 9.28
C LYS A 362 -19.75 -19.25 10.53
N ARG A 363 -19.18 -18.66 11.60
CA ARG A 363 -19.92 -18.34 12.85
C ARG A 363 -21.03 -17.32 12.63
N LYS A 364 -20.82 -16.34 11.76
CA LYS A 364 -21.82 -15.33 11.37
C LYS A 364 -22.87 -15.86 10.39
N LYS A 365 -22.81 -17.14 9.99
CA LYS A 365 -23.68 -17.78 8.99
C LYS A 365 -23.65 -17.05 7.64
N ILE A 366 -22.49 -16.46 7.31
CA ILE A 366 -22.23 -15.86 5.99
C ILE A 366 -21.62 -16.97 5.11
N SER A 367 -21.98 -17.01 3.84
CA SER A 367 -21.48 -18.02 2.90
C SER A 367 -19.94 -18.11 2.92
N SER A 368 -19.42 -19.33 2.92
CA SER A 368 -17.99 -19.63 2.88
C SER A 368 -17.30 -19.17 1.59
N THR A 369 -18.08 -18.88 0.54
CA THR A 369 -17.55 -18.35 -0.74
C THR A 369 -17.18 -16.87 -0.67
N VAL A 370 -17.78 -16.10 0.24
CA VAL A 370 -17.61 -14.64 0.32
C VAL A 370 -16.17 -14.24 0.63
N PRO A 371 -15.47 -14.82 1.62
CA PRO A 371 -14.07 -14.49 1.87
C PRO A 371 -13.16 -14.70 0.66
N GLY A 372 -13.37 -15.76 -0.13
CA GLY A 372 -12.60 -16.01 -1.35
C GLY A 372 -12.79 -14.92 -2.40
N ILE A 373 -14.05 -14.50 -2.65
CA ILE A 373 -14.37 -13.41 -3.59
C ILE A 373 -13.81 -12.07 -3.09
N ALA A 374 -13.98 -11.80 -1.80
CA ALA A 374 -13.50 -10.58 -1.14
C ALA A 374 -11.98 -10.44 -1.24
N VAL A 375 -11.23 -11.51 -0.97
CA VAL A 375 -9.77 -11.50 -1.01
C VAL A 375 -9.23 -11.33 -2.43
N LYS A 376 -9.86 -11.98 -3.43
CA LYS A 376 -9.46 -11.85 -4.85
C LYS A 376 -9.58 -10.41 -5.36
N SER A 377 -10.62 -9.69 -4.95
CA SER A 377 -10.84 -8.29 -5.35
C SER A 377 -10.09 -7.29 -4.45
N TRP A 378 -10.05 -7.55 -3.15
CA TRP A 378 -9.47 -6.68 -2.10
C TRP A 378 -8.59 -7.45 -1.10
N PRO A 379 -7.35 -7.80 -1.48
CA PRO A 379 -6.44 -8.59 -0.63
C PRO A 379 -6.12 -7.95 0.72
N HIS A 380 -6.25 -6.62 0.83
CA HIS A 380 -6.02 -5.86 2.06
C HIS A 380 -6.91 -6.32 3.22
N ILE A 381 -8.05 -6.96 2.93
CA ILE A 381 -8.94 -7.56 3.93
C ILE A 381 -8.23 -8.59 4.80
N LEU A 382 -7.17 -9.22 4.29
CA LEU A 382 -6.37 -10.20 5.01
C LEU A 382 -5.55 -9.60 6.16
N GLY A 383 -5.27 -8.30 6.12
CA GLY A 383 -4.65 -7.57 7.23
C GLY A 383 -5.64 -7.11 8.30
N CYS A 384 -6.94 -7.29 8.08
CA CYS A 384 -7.99 -6.83 8.97
C CYS A 384 -8.35 -7.90 10.02
N SER A 385 -8.48 -7.48 11.28
CA SER A 385 -8.89 -8.36 12.36
C SER A 385 -10.39 -8.66 12.29
N THR A 386 -10.79 -9.85 12.73
CA THR A 386 -12.20 -10.24 12.80
C THR A 386 -13.00 -9.35 13.76
N LYS A 387 -12.36 -8.74 14.76
CA LYS A 387 -12.98 -7.76 15.67
C LYS A 387 -13.40 -6.51 14.91
N SER A 388 -12.49 -5.95 14.11
CA SER A 388 -12.77 -4.77 13.29
C SER A 388 -13.88 -5.04 12.26
N MET A 389 -13.82 -6.20 11.59
CA MET A 389 -14.89 -6.62 10.68
C MET A 389 -16.25 -6.74 11.39
N ASN A 390 -16.26 -7.31 12.60
CA ASN A 390 -17.48 -7.46 13.37
C ASN A 390 -18.14 -6.12 13.71
N SER A 391 -17.34 -5.09 14.06
CA SER A 391 -17.88 -3.75 14.33
C SER A 391 -18.60 -3.16 13.11
N ILE A 392 -18.10 -3.40 11.89
CA ILE A 392 -18.80 -2.98 10.67
C ILE A 392 -20.12 -3.76 10.48
N LEU A 393 -20.10 -5.07 10.71
CA LEU A 393 -21.31 -5.90 10.60
C LEU A 393 -22.37 -5.55 11.66
N GLU A 394 -21.96 -5.09 12.84
CA GLU A 394 -22.88 -4.59 13.87
C GLU A 394 -23.56 -3.30 13.40
N MET A 395 -22.81 -2.36 12.82
CA MET A 395 -23.42 -1.16 12.23
C MET A 395 -24.35 -1.47 11.06
N PHE A 396 -24.10 -2.53 10.29
CA PHE A 396 -25.07 -2.98 9.26
C PHE A 396 -26.40 -3.39 9.89
N ASN A 397 -26.36 -4.09 11.04
CA ASN A 397 -27.58 -4.44 11.77
C ASN A 397 -28.28 -3.19 12.33
N ASP A 398 -27.53 -2.21 12.84
CA ASP A 398 -28.07 -0.94 13.36
C ASP A 398 -28.76 -0.10 12.28
N LEU A 399 -28.35 -0.26 11.01
CA LEU A 399 -28.99 0.34 9.83
C LEU A 399 -30.17 -0.48 9.31
N GLY A 400 -30.54 -1.58 9.98
CA GLY A 400 -31.67 -2.43 9.58
C GLY A 400 -31.38 -3.30 8.35
N ILE A 401 -30.12 -3.55 8.01
CA ILE A 401 -29.79 -4.43 6.88
C ILE A 401 -30.20 -5.86 7.22
N SER A 402 -31.03 -6.45 6.37
CA SER A 402 -31.48 -7.82 6.52
C SER A 402 -30.32 -8.80 6.27
N LYS A 403 -30.33 -9.94 6.98
CA LYS A 403 -29.25 -10.94 6.91
C LYS A 403 -28.95 -11.45 5.49
N ASN A 404 -29.97 -11.52 4.63
CA ASN A 404 -29.83 -11.90 3.21
C ASN A 404 -29.10 -10.84 2.37
N MET A 405 -29.10 -9.57 2.77
CA MET A 405 -28.44 -8.47 2.05
C MET A 405 -26.97 -8.30 2.43
N VAL A 406 -26.53 -8.84 3.58
CA VAL A 406 -25.14 -8.77 4.02
C VAL A 406 -24.18 -9.40 3.00
N VAL A 407 -24.55 -10.56 2.43
CA VAL A 407 -23.73 -11.24 1.43
C VAL A 407 -23.58 -10.41 0.15
N PRO A 408 -24.65 -9.92 -0.51
CA PRO A 408 -24.55 -9.01 -1.65
C PRO A 408 -23.71 -7.76 -1.38
N VAL A 409 -23.91 -7.11 -0.23
CA VAL A 409 -23.18 -5.88 0.15
C VAL A 409 -21.68 -6.13 0.25
N ILE A 410 -21.27 -7.16 1.00
CA ILE A 410 -19.85 -7.50 1.19
C ILE A 410 -19.24 -7.98 -0.12
N THR A 411 -19.96 -8.76 -0.92
CA THR A 411 -19.46 -9.28 -2.20
C THR A 411 -19.24 -8.16 -3.21
N SER A 412 -20.13 -7.16 -3.24
CA SER A 412 -20.01 -6.01 -4.14
C SER A 412 -18.93 -5.03 -3.68
N SER A 413 -18.79 -4.81 -2.37
CA SER A 413 -17.80 -3.87 -1.80
C SER A 413 -17.12 -4.44 -0.55
N PRO A 414 -16.15 -5.36 -0.71
CA PRO A 414 -15.43 -5.97 0.41
C PRO A 414 -14.63 -4.96 1.25
N GLN A 415 -14.23 -3.86 0.61
CA GLN A 415 -13.49 -2.77 1.25
C GLN A 415 -14.24 -2.11 2.42
N LEU A 416 -15.56 -2.29 2.54
CA LEU A 416 -16.33 -1.81 3.69
C LEU A 416 -15.86 -2.45 5.00
N LEU A 417 -15.43 -3.71 4.96
CA LEU A 417 -14.93 -4.42 6.14
C LEU A 417 -13.55 -3.90 6.61
N LEU A 418 -12.90 -3.04 5.81
CA LEU A 418 -11.64 -2.38 6.15
C LEU A 418 -11.83 -1.01 6.78
N ARG A 419 -13.06 -0.48 6.78
CA ARG A 419 -13.35 0.86 7.28
C ARG A 419 -13.27 0.90 8.78
N LYS A 420 -12.90 2.06 9.31
CA LYS A 420 -13.01 2.32 10.76
C LYS A 420 -14.46 2.66 11.08
N PRO A 421 -14.98 2.24 12.26
CA PRO A 421 -16.35 2.55 12.65
C PRO A 421 -16.70 4.04 12.57
N ASN A 422 -15.81 4.92 13.02
CA ASN A 422 -16.01 6.37 12.97
C ASN A 422 -16.13 6.91 11.54
N GLU A 423 -15.32 6.39 10.61
CA GLU A 423 -15.35 6.82 9.21
C GLU A 423 -16.64 6.37 8.51
N PHE A 424 -17.16 5.20 8.88
CA PHE A 424 -18.45 4.71 8.41
C PHE A 424 -19.60 5.54 8.99
N LEU A 425 -19.56 5.83 10.29
CA LEU A 425 -20.56 6.66 10.97
C LEU A 425 -20.61 8.09 10.40
N GLN A 426 -19.48 8.67 9.99
CA GLN A 426 -19.48 9.98 9.32
C GLN A 426 -20.35 9.99 8.05
N ILE A 427 -20.36 8.90 7.28
CA ILE A 427 -21.17 8.79 6.06
C ILE A 427 -22.65 8.60 6.43
N VAL A 428 -22.93 7.81 7.48
CA VAL A 428 -24.28 7.68 8.02
C VAL A 428 -24.81 9.05 8.48
N CYS A 429 -24.05 9.79 9.28
CA CYS A 429 -24.41 11.13 9.73
C CYS A 429 -24.61 12.09 8.57
N PHE A 430 -23.70 12.11 7.59
CA PHE A 430 -23.84 12.93 6.38
C PHE A 430 -25.16 12.67 5.66
N LEU A 431 -25.54 11.40 5.47
CA LEU A 431 -26.83 11.06 4.85
C LEU A 431 -28.01 11.42 5.76
N THR A 432 -27.90 11.24 7.07
CA THR A 432 -28.94 11.64 8.02
C THR A 432 -29.15 13.16 8.06
N GLU A 433 -28.09 13.96 7.99
CA GLU A 433 -28.14 15.43 7.87
C GLU A 433 -28.83 15.88 6.56
N MET A 434 -28.76 15.06 5.50
CA MET A 434 -29.52 15.27 4.27
C MET A 434 -31.01 14.89 4.38
N GLY A 435 -31.46 14.40 5.53
CA GLY A 435 -32.85 14.04 5.79
C GLY A 435 -33.21 12.58 5.53
N PHE A 436 -32.22 11.68 5.48
CA PHE A 436 -32.47 10.23 5.41
C PHE A 436 -32.60 9.61 6.81
N ASP A 437 -33.68 8.87 7.03
CA ASP A 437 -33.78 7.99 8.19
C ASP A 437 -32.83 6.78 8.07
N LYS A 438 -32.55 6.12 9.19
CA LYS A 438 -31.60 4.99 9.24
C LYS A 438 -31.97 3.83 8.30
N GLU A 439 -33.26 3.54 8.14
CA GLU A 439 -33.71 2.45 7.25
C GLU A 439 -33.46 2.82 5.79
N THR A 440 -33.72 4.07 5.40
CA THR A 440 -33.40 4.57 4.06
C THR A 440 -31.89 4.57 3.82
N VAL A 441 -31.07 4.94 4.80
CA VAL A 441 -29.61 4.80 4.72
C VAL A 441 -29.19 3.34 4.49
N GLY A 442 -29.81 2.40 5.21
CA GLY A 442 -29.61 0.96 5.00
C GLY A 442 -29.97 0.49 3.59
N LYS A 443 -31.06 1.02 3.01
CA LYS A 443 -31.45 0.74 1.60
C LYS A 443 -30.44 1.33 0.60
N ILE A 444 -29.91 2.52 0.85
CA ILE A 444 -28.86 3.14 0.04
C ILE A 444 -27.59 2.27 0.10
N LEU A 445 -27.19 1.82 1.29
CA LEU A 445 -26.04 0.92 1.47
C LEU A 445 -26.21 -0.39 0.70
N CYS A 446 -27.40 -1.01 0.77
CA CYS A 446 -27.70 -2.22 0.01
C CYS A 446 -27.57 -2.04 -1.50
N ARG A 447 -27.91 -0.86 -2.02
CA ARG A 447 -27.94 -0.57 -3.46
C ARG A 447 -26.60 -0.06 -3.99
N SER A 448 -25.87 0.72 -3.22
CA SER A 448 -24.60 1.32 -3.62
C SER A 448 -23.60 1.33 -2.45
N PRO A 449 -23.07 0.14 -2.08
CA PRO A 449 -22.15 0.02 -0.96
C PRO A 449 -20.88 0.89 -1.08
N GLU A 450 -20.45 1.21 -2.30
CA GLU A 450 -19.26 2.02 -2.58
C GLU A 450 -19.35 3.45 -2.05
N ILE A 451 -20.57 3.97 -1.85
CA ILE A 451 -20.78 5.28 -1.22
C ILE A 451 -20.23 5.26 0.20
N PHE A 452 -20.39 4.15 0.93
CA PHE A 452 -19.92 3.97 2.30
C PHE A 452 -18.42 3.67 2.41
N ALA A 453 -17.77 3.44 1.27
CA ALA A 453 -16.32 3.37 1.15
C ALA A 453 -15.69 4.73 0.77
N SER A 454 -16.50 5.74 0.47
CA SER A 454 -16.03 7.06 0.01
C SER A 454 -15.73 8.00 1.19
N ASN A 455 -14.98 9.06 0.93
CA ASN A 455 -14.73 10.11 1.92
C ASN A 455 -15.78 11.23 1.80
N VAL A 456 -16.32 11.67 2.94
CA VAL A 456 -17.41 12.66 2.98
C VAL A 456 -16.96 13.99 2.39
N ASP A 457 -15.91 14.60 2.93
CA ASP A 457 -15.56 15.99 2.58
C ASP A 457 -14.88 16.11 1.22
N SER A 458 -13.96 15.21 0.91
CA SER A 458 -13.18 15.28 -0.33
C SER A 458 -13.93 14.74 -1.55
N THR A 459 -14.98 13.92 -1.37
CA THR A 459 -15.69 13.26 -2.47
C THR A 459 -17.19 13.56 -2.46
N LEU A 460 -17.92 13.12 -1.42
CA LEU A 460 -19.39 13.19 -1.43
C LEU A 460 -19.90 14.64 -1.39
N ARG A 461 -19.34 15.48 -0.52
CA ARG A 461 -19.70 16.89 -0.38
C ARG A 461 -19.47 17.66 -1.68
N LYS A 462 -18.31 17.47 -2.32
CA LYS A 462 -18.02 18.10 -3.63
C LYS A 462 -19.03 17.73 -4.71
N LYS A 463 -19.54 16.49 -4.72
CA LYS A 463 -20.58 16.07 -5.68
C LYS A 463 -21.92 16.74 -5.38
N ILE A 464 -22.26 16.91 -4.11
CA ILE A 464 -23.45 17.65 -3.72
C ILE A 464 -23.33 19.12 -4.10
N ASP A 465 -22.22 19.77 -3.76
CA ASP A 465 -21.98 21.19 -4.06
C ASP A 465 -22.02 21.43 -5.57
N PHE A 466 -21.38 20.55 -6.36
CA PHE A 466 -21.46 20.62 -7.83
C PHE A 466 -22.90 20.58 -8.37
N LEU A 467 -23.75 19.67 -7.87
CA LEU A 467 -25.15 19.60 -8.31
C LEU A 467 -25.93 20.86 -7.92
N VAL A 468 -25.65 21.41 -6.73
CA VAL A 468 -26.27 22.65 -6.23
C VAL A 468 -25.83 23.86 -7.06
N ASP A 469 -24.54 23.96 -7.39
CA ASP A 469 -23.96 25.05 -8.20
C ASP A 469 -24.47 24.99 -9.65
N PHE A 470 -24.69 23.77 -10.17
CA PHE A 470 -25.43 23.59 -11.41
C PHE A 470 -26.91 23.97 -11.29
N GLY A 471 -27.47 24.18 -10.10
CA GLY A 471 -28.84 24.66 -9.90
C GLY A 471 -29.85 23.56 -9.59
N VAL A 472 -29.42 22.38 -9.17
CA VAL A 472 -30.30 21.39 -8.54
C VAL A 472 -30.64 21.88 -7.13
N SER A 473 -31.94 22.07 -6.85
CA SER A 473 -32.39 22.53 -5.53
C SER A 473 -31.95 21.57 -4.41
N LYS A 474 -31.45 22.12 -3.31
CA LYS A 474 -31.08 21.33 -2.10
C LYS A 474 -32.24 20.48 -1.59
N HIS A 475 -33.47 20.97 -1.69
CA HIS A 475 -34.68 20.24 -1.29
C HIS A 475 -34.99 19.03 -2.19
N HIS A 476 -34.48 19.01 -3.42
CA HIS A 476 -34.67 17.91 -4.36
C HIS A 476 -33.64 16.79 -4.19
N LEU A 477 -32.47 17.08 -3.64
CA LEU A 477 -31.37 16.13 -3.49
C LEU A 477 -31.76 14.84 -2.75
N PRO A 478 -32.49 14.88 -1.61
CA PRO A 478 -32.82 13.64 -0.89
C PRO A 478 -33.66 12.69 -1.76
N ARG A 479 -34.59 13.24 -2.55
CA ARG A 479 -35.41 12.45 -3.48
C ARG A 479 -34.58 11.90 -4.65
N ILE A 480 -33.65 12.69 -5.19
CA ILE A 480 -32.76 12.29 -6.28
C ILE A 480 -31.89 11.11 -5.84
N ILE A 481 -31.20 11.26 -4.71
CA ILE A 481 -30.27 10.27 -4.15
C ILE A 481 -31.04 9.01 -3.70
N ARG A 482 -32.21 9.13 -3.07
CA ARG A 482 -33.02 7.96 -2.72
C ARG A 482 -33.38 7.09 -3.93
N LYS A 483 -33.68 7.72 -5.07
CA LYS A 483 -34.06 7.00 -6.29
C LYS A 483 -32.86 6.44 -7.06
N TYR A 484 -31.72 7.11 -6.99
CA TYR A 484 -30.50 6.76 -7.72
C TYR A 484 -29.25 7.19 -6.93
N PRO A 485 -28.87 6.43 -5.88
CA PRO A 485 -27.69 6.73 -5.07
C PRO A 485 -26.40 6.75 -5.90
N GLU A 486 -26.37 5.97 -6.99
CA GLU A 486 -25.24 5.82 -7.91
C GLU A 486 -24.80 7.16 -8.51
N ILE A 487 -25.65 8.20 -8.50
CA ILE A 487 -25.25 9.57 -8.88
C ILE A 487 -24.05 10.07 -8.07
N LEU A 488 -23.92 9.66 -6.82
CA LEU A 488 -22.81 9.99 -5.94
C LEU A 488 -21.54 9.19 -6.25
N LEU A 489 -21.59 8.21 -7.15
CA LEU A 489 -20.44 7.45 -7.62
C LEU A 489 -19.91 7.99 -8.95
N LEU A 490 -20.73 8.70 -9.73
CA LEU A 490 -20.32 9.29 -11.01
C LEU A 490 -19.23 10.35 -10.82
N ASP A 491 -18.31 10.43 -11.78
CA ASP A 491 -17.25 11.43 -11.78
C ASP A 491 -17.77 12.80 -12.24
N ILE A 492 -17.35 13.88 -11.58
CA ILE A 492 -17.84 15.23 -11.88
C ILE A 492 -17.38 15.65 -13.29
N ASN A 493 -16.08 15.52 -13.57
CA ASN A 493 -15.45 16.10 -14.76
C ASN A 493 -15.61 15.21 -16.00
N HIS A 494 -15.62 13.89 -15.79
CA HIS A 494 -15.67 12.91 -16.88
C HIS A 494 -17.07 12.38 -17.17
N THR A 495 -18.03 12.56 -16.25
CA THR A 495 -19.38 11.99 -16.41
C THR A 495 -20.49 13.01 -16.24
N LEU A 496 -20.61 13.62 -15.07
CA LEU A 496 -21.74 14.51 -14.76
C LEU A 496 -21.72 15.76 -15.65
N LEU A 497 -20.62 16.51 -15.62
CA LEU A 497 -20.48 17.76 -16.36
C LEU A 497 -20.63 17.58 -17.88
N PRO A 498 -19.95 16.62 -18.54
CA PRO A 498 -20.13 16.40 -19.98
C PRO A 498 -21.57 16.04 -20.36
N ARG A 499 -22.25 15.20 -19.57
CA ARG A 499 -23.65 14.81 -19.83
C ARG A 499 -24.61 15.98 -19.69
N MET A 500 -24.35 16.84 -18.70
CA MET A 500 -25.17 18.03 -18.45
C MET A 500 -24.93 19.10 -19.52
N ASN A 501 -23.68 19.32 -19.92
CA ASN A 501 -23.33 20.24 -21.02
C ASN A 501 -23.93 19.79 -22.35
N TYR A 502 -23.84 18.50 -22.67
CA TYR A 502 -24.47 17.95 -23.87
C TYR A 502 -25.98 18.24 -23.93
N LEU A 503 -26.69 18.10 -22.81
CA LEU A 503 -28.12 18.45 -22.77
C LEU A 503 -28.35 19.95 -23.02
N LEU A 504 -27.49 20.82 -22.50
CA LEU A 504 -27.58 22.26 -22.79
C LEU A 504 -27.31 22.56 -24.26
N GLU A 505 -26.29 21.94 -24.85
CA GLU A 505 -25.90 22.09 -26.27
C GLU A 505 -27.00 21.64 -27.23
N VAL A 506 -27.74 20.59 -26.90
CA VAL A 506 -28.91 20.13 -27.67
C VAL A 506 -30.07 21.14 -27.65
N GLY A 507 -30.08 22.06 -26.67
CA GLY A 507 -31.08 23.14 -26.57
C GLY A 507 -32.01 23.04 -25.37
N PHE A 508 -31.76 22.16 -24.40
CA PHE A 508 -32.49 22.18 -23.13
C PHE A 508 -32.03 23.37 -22.28
N SER A 509 -32.97 24.06 -21.63
CA SER A 509 -32.58 25.10 -20.66
C SER A 509 -31.99 24.46 -19.39
N LYS A 510 -31.20 25.22 -18.62
CA LYS A 510 -30.70 24.80 -17.31
C LYS A 510 -31.83 24.32 -16.38
N LYS A 511 -32.99 24.98 -16.42
CA LYS A 511 -34.19 24.60 -15.66
C LYS A 511 -34.77 23.27 -16.13
N ASP A 512 -34.79 23.02 -17.44
CA ASP A 512 -35.25 21.74 -18.00
C ASP A 512 -34.34 20.61 -17.56
N VAL A 513 -33.02 20.77 -17.67
CA VAL A 513 -32.05 19.77 -17.23
C VAL A 513 -32.24 19.43 -15.75
N CYS A 514 -32.33 20.43 -14.87
CA CYS A 514 -32.58 20.21 -13.45
C CYS A 514 -33.92 19.52 -13.18
N SER A 515 -34.97 19.88 -13.92
CA SER A 515 -36.29 19.23 -13.84
C SER A 515 -36.21 17.76 -14.26
N MET A 516 -35.51 17.47 -15.36
CA MET A 516 -35.32 16.10 -15.86
C MET A 516 -34.55 15.24 -14.86
N ILE A 517 -33.46 15.77 -14.28
CA ILE A 517 -32.67 15.08 -13.24
C ILE A 517 -33.54 14.77 -12.02
N PHE A 518 -34.35 15.72 -11.55
CA PHE A 518 -35.25 15.50 -10.42
C PHE A 518 -36.30 14.41 -10.68
N ARG A 519 -36.88 14.41 -11.89
CA ARG A 519 -37.93 13.46 -12.28
C ARG A 519 -37.35 12.06 -12.57
N PHE A 520 -36.14 12.00 -13.12
CA PHE A 520 -35.47 10.78 -13.53
C PHE A 520 -33.93 10.90 -13.39
N SER A 521 -33.44 10.76 -12.16
CA SER A 521 -32.01 10.83 -11.85
C SER A 521 -31.10 9.90 -12.67
N PRO A 522 -31.50 8.67 -13.06
CA PRO A 522 -30.66 7.80 -13.90
C PRO A 522 -30.34 8.37 -15.27
N LEU A 523 -30.98 9.47 -15.69
CA LEU A 523 -30.63 10.22 -16.90
C LEU A 523 -29.11 10.43 -17.02
N LEU A 524 -28.48 10.88 -15.93
CA LEU A 524 -27.04 11.14 -15.90
C LEU A 524 -26.19 9.88 -15.84
N GLY A 525 -26.79 8.68 -15.85
CA GLY A 525 -26.13 7.39 -15.98
C GLY A 525 -25.92 6.94 -17.42
N TYR A 526 -26.68 7.49 -18.38
CA TYR A 526 -26.64 7.05 -19.78
C TYR A 526 -25.50 7.67 -20.58
N SER A 527 -24.96 6.89 -21.53
CA SER A 527 -23.93 7.37 -22.47
C SER A 527 -24.51 8.40 -23.45
N ILE A 528 -23.74 9.45 -23.73
CA ILE A 528 -24.10 10.48 -24.71
C ILE A 528 -24.21 9.82 -26.09
N GLU A 529 -23.13 9.21 -26.57
CA GLU A 529 -23.03 8.67 -27.93
C GLU A 529 -23.96 7.47 -28.18
N PHE A 530 -24.07 6.55 -27.21
CA PHE A 530 -24.79 5.29 -27.43
C PHE A 530 -26.28 5.35 -27.04
N VAL A 531 -26.69 6.35 -26.26
CA VAL A 531 -28.06 6.39 -25.73
C VAL A 531 -28.72 7.73 -25.94
N MET A 532 -28.13 8.83 -25.47
CA MET A 532 -28.81 10.12 -25.48
C MET A 532 -28.97 10.64 -26.91
N LYS A 533 -27.88 10.66 -27.67
CA LYS A 533 -27.82 11.21 -29.03
C LYS A 533 -28.69 10.46 -30.05
N PRO A 534 -28.61 9.13 -30.21
CA PRO A 534 -29.44 8.41 -31.18
C PRO A 534 -30.94 8.52 -30.88
N LYS A 535 -31.31 8.55 -29.60
CA LYS A 535 -32.71 8.69 -29.18
C LYS A 535 -33.23 10.10 -29.42
N LEU A 536 -32.46 11.14 -29.11
CA LEU A 536 -32.84 12.51 -29.41
C LEU A 536 -32.94 12.76 -30.92
N GLU A 537 -32.02 12.22 -31.70
CA GLU A 537 -32.06 12.28 -33.16
C GLU A 537 -33.34 11.64 -33.71
N PHE A 538 -33.66 10.42 -33.27
CA PHE A 538 -34.90 9.75 -33.68
C PHE A 538 -36.16 10.56 -33.30
N LEU A 539 -36.18 11.12 -32.08
CA LEU A 539 -37.28 11.94 -31.59
C LEU A 539 -37.50 13.22 -32.42
N LEU A 540 -36.43 13.93 -32.75
CA LEU A 540 -36.51 15.22 -33.44
C LEU A 540 -36.71 15.03 -34.95
N ILE A 541 -35.96 14.12 -35.57
CA ILE A 541 -35.94 13.96 -37.03
C ILE A 541 -37.07 13.04 -37.49
N THR A 542 -37.22 11.87 -36.87
CA THR A 542 -38.17 10.85 -37.34
C THR A 542 -39.55 11.04 -36.73
N MET A 543 -39.64 11.19 -35.40
CA MET A 543 -40.94 11.37 -34.72
C MET A 543 -41.46 12.81 -34.82
N LYS A 544 -40.61 13.77 -35.20
CA LYS A 544 -40.92 15.20 -35.28
C LYS A 544 -41.54 15.77 -33.99
N LYS A 545 -41.15 15.23 -32.82
CA LYS A 545 -41.62 15.71 -31.51
C LYS A 545 -40.64 16.74 -30.93
N PRO A 546 -41.12 17.77 -30.23
CA PRO A 546 -40.25 18.80 -29.66
C PRO A 546 -39.48 18.26 -28.45
N LEU A 547 -38.34 18.90 -28.11
CA LEU A 547 -37.55 18.60 -26.91
C LEU A 547 -38.39 18.65 -25.62
N LYS A 548 -39.41 19.52 -25.57
CA LYS A 548 -40.35 19.62 -24.44
C LYS A 548 -41.00 18.29 -24.08
N ALA A 549 -41.27 17.42 -25.06
CA ALA A 549 -41.82 16.09 -24.81
C ALA A 549 -40.89 15.24 -23.93
N VAL A 550 -39.56 15.38 -24.08
CA VAL A 550 -38.57 14.70 -23.25
C VAL A 550 -38.48 15.32 -21.86
N VAL A 551 -38.62 16.64 -21.73
CA VAL A 551 -38.70 17.31 -20.40
C VAL A 551 -39.93 16.81 -19.64
N GLU A 552 -41.04 16.62 -20.34
CA GLU A 552 -42.28 16.08 -19.81
C GLU A 552 -42.19 14.58 -19.46
N TYR A 553 -41.35 13.81 -20.15
CA TYR A 553 -41.16 12.39 -19.90
C TYR A 553 -39.69 11.93 -20.04
N PRO A 554 -38.81 12.25 -19.08
CA PRO A 554 -37.37 11.99 -19.21
C PRO A 554 -37.02 10.50 -19.17
N ARG A 555 -37.95 9.65 -18.70
CA ARG A 555 -37.83 8.19 -18.73
C ARG A 555 -37.73 7.66 -20.16
N TYR A 556 -38.05 8.46 -21.18
CA TYR A 556 -37.76 8.17 -22.59
C TYR A 556 -36.37 7.53 -22.82
N PHE A 557 -35.32 8.07 -22.19
CA PHE A 557 -33.96 7.56 -22.34
C PHE A 557 -33.74 6.14 -21.78
N SER A 558 -34.64 5.63 -20.95
CA SER A 558 -34.53 4.28 -20.38
C SER A 558 -35.04 3.17 -21.31
N TYR A 559 -35.89 3.48 -22.28
CA TYR A 559 -36.48 2.49 -23.17
C TYR A 559 -35.56 2.15 -24.35
N SER A 560 -35.54 0.88 -24.77
CA SER A 560 -34.76 0.46 -25.94
C SER A 560 -35.23 1.19 -27.20
N LEU A 561 -34.27 1.75 -27.96
CA LEU A 561 -34.59 2.45 -29.21
C LEU A 561 -35.17 1.48 -30.25
N GLU A 562 -34.46 0.40 -30.52
CA GLU A 562 -34.89 -0.63 -31.48
C GLU A 562 -36.00 -1.53 -30.94
N GLY A 563 -35.96 -1.83 -29.63
CA GLY A 563 -36.87 -2.82 -29.05
C GLY A 563 -38.24 -2.29 -28.65
N LYS A 564 -38.36 -0.98 -28.37
CA LYS A 564 -39.63 -0.41 -27.86
C LYS A 564 -40.03 0.91 -28.52
N ILE A 565 -39.09 1.86 -28.65
CA ILE A 565 -39.41 3.20 -29.17
C ILE A 565 -39.82 3.15 -30.64
N LYS A 566 -38.94 2.61 -31.51
CA LYS A 566 -39.19 2.50 -32.96
C LYS A 566 -40.44 1.66 -33.27
N PRO A 567 -40.60 0.42 -32.75
CA PRO A 567 -41.76 -0.40 -33.08
C PRO A 567 -43.09 0.27 -32.74
N ARG A 568 -43.19 0.88 -31.54
CA ARG A 568 -44.42 1.57 -31.12
C ARG A 568 -44.69 2.83 -31.93
N PHE A 569 -43.65 3.60 -32.27
CA PHE A 569 -43.81 4.74 -33.15
C PHE A 569 -44.35 4.33 -34.54
N TRP A 570 -43.79 3.29 -35.16
CA TRP A 570 -44.23 2.86 -36.49
C TRP A 570 -45.66 2.31 -36.51
N VAL A 571 -46.08 1.60 -35.47
CA VAL A 571 -47.48 1.18 -35.30
C VAL A 571 -48.40 2.39 -35.27
N LEU A 572 -48.12 3.38 -34.40
CA LEU A 572 -48.94 4.58 -34.27
C LEU A 572 -48.96 5.41 -35.55
N GLN A 573 -47.80 5.55 -36.21
CA GLN A 573 -47.65 6.28 -37.46
C GLN A 573 -48.46 5.63 -38.60
N SER A 574 -48.47 4.29 -38.68
CA SER A 574 -49.26 3.55 -39.70
C SER A 574 -50.77 3.74 -39.54
N ARG A 575 -51.22 4.05 -38.31
CA ARG A 575 -52.62 4.31 -37.95
C ARG A 575 -52.93 5.81 -37.86
N ASN A 576 -51.95 6.66 -38.18
CA ASN A 576 -52.04 8.13 -38.08
C ASN A 576 -52.48 8.63 -36.69
N ILE A 577 -52.04 7.95 -35.63
CA ILE A 577 -52.33 8.30 -34.23
C ILE A 577 -51.16 9.12 -33.68
N ASP A 578 -51.42 10.35 -33.23
CA ASP A 578 -50.46 11.13 -32.46
C ASP A 578 -50.76 11.00 -30.96
N CYS A 579 -49.73 10.75 -30.15
CA CYS A 579 -49.86 10.65 -28.70
C CYS A 579 -48.60 11.13 -27.97
N SER A 580 -48.70 11.30 -26.65
CA SER A 580 -47.56 11.71 -25.83
C SER A 580 -46.52 10.59 -25.68
N LEU A 581 -45.27 10.94 -25.35
CA LEU A 581 -44.25 9.91 -25.05
C LEU A 581 -44.65 9.03 -23.86
N THR A 582 -45.39 9.60 -22.91
CA THR A 582 -45.90 8.87 -21.75
C THR A 582 -46.89 7.80 -22.20
N ASP A 583 -47.88 8.17 -23.02
CA ASP A 583 -48.90 7.23 -23.51
C ASP A 583 -48.30 6.14 -24.38
N MET A 584 -47.32 6.53 -25.22
CA MET A 584 -46.61 5.60 -26.09
C MET A 584 -45.77 4.58 -25.31
N LEU A 585 -45.06 4.99 -24.24
CA LEU A 585 -43.99 4.18 -23.65
C LEU A 585 -44.24 3.67 -22.23
N ALA A 586 -45.08 4.35 -21.44
CA ALA A 586 -45.34 3.98 -20.05
C ALA A 586 -46.16 2.68 -19.94
N LYS A 587 -47.04 2.41 -20.92
CA LYS A 587 -47.85 1.19 -20.99
C LYS A 587 -46.98 -0.04 -21.21
N ASN A 588 -47.38 -1.18 -20.63
CA ASN A 588 -46.82 -2.49 -20.98
C ASN A 588 -47.24 -2.87 -22.42
N ASP A 589 -46.81 -4.03 -22.93
CA ASP A 589 -47.08 -4.39 -24.33
C ASP A 589 -48.56 -4.75 -24.57
N GLU A 590 -49.21 -5.38 -23.58
CA GLU A 590 -50.64 -5.73 -23.60
C GLU A 590 -51.53 -4.50 -23.68
N LEU A 591 -51.40 -3.55 -22.74
CA LEU A 591 -52.21 -2.33 -22.71
C LEU A 591 -51.97 -1.46 -23.95
N PHE A 592 -50.75 -1.46 -24.48
CA PHE A 592 -50.45 -0.76 -25.73
C PHE A 592 -51.16 -1.43 -26.92
N ALA A 593 -51.22 -2.77 -26.94
CA ALA A 593 -51.90 -3.52 -27.98
C ALA A 593 -53.43 -3.38 -27.91
N GLU A 594 -54.01 -3.45 -26.72
CA GLU A 594 -55.45 -3.24 -26.53
C GLU A 594 -55.88 -1.87 -27.05
N GLU A 595 -55.15 -0.82 -26.66
CA GLU A 595 -55.52 0.55 -26.98
C GLU A 595 -55.22 0.93 -28.43
N TYR A 596 -54.10 0.48 -28.99
CA TYR A 596 -53.63 0.95 -30.30
C TYR A 596 -53.56 -0.11 -31.38
N LEU A 597 -53.60 -1.41 -31.03
CA LEU A 597 -53.64 -2.52 -32.00
C LEU A 597 -55.06 -3.07 -32.23
N GLY A 598 -55.99 -2.84 -31.30
CA GLY A 598 -57.40 -3.23 -31.44
C GLY A 598 -57.63 -4.71 -31.16
N ALA A 599 -57.10 -5.21 -30.03
CA ALA A 599 -57.42 -6.55 -29.56
C ALA A 599 -58.76 -6.54 -28.80
N GLY A 600 -59.85 -6.69 -29.57
CA GLY A 600 -61.11 -7.27 -29.12
C GLY A 600 -61.31 -8.59 -29.84
#